data_AF-J6J7Q3-F1
#
_entry.id   AF-J6J7Q3-F1
#
_cell.length_a   1.000
_cell.length_b   1.000
_cell.length_c   1.000
_cell.angle_alpha   90.00
_cell.angle_beta   90.00
_cell.angle_gamma   90.00
#
_symmetry.space_group_name_H-M   'P 1'
#
loop_
_entity.id
_entity.type
_entity.pdbx_description
1 polymer ?
#
loop_
_entity_poly.entity_id
_entity_poly.type
_entity_poly.pdbx_seq_one_letter_code
_entity_poly.pdbx_strand_id
1 'polypeptide(L)'
;MGTTRNAARGRCSDDVDPRAKGGWTARKRIPTDIRDDYERAFGLRWEERFNSGLVPLQHARNLCRDWESEIETRITNLRAKRDGGGHTLTVQQARALAGEWYRWFTERQLERQLPASHWEAVLGDIGDEVQAVLVDLGVAGDQDPDVWEESPEFRERLRPVLADVAETSRFLAHRKLALDETSRGMFLDFLYRDMAAGLRLLIRRAKGDYSPDEHPKEFPEFERTPDPGLTPWALFEQWIAEKKPATSTVDRWRGVFVQLREDFPDRSAGSISPEDAQEWIRGLPNDQRSPQTVRDVWLSALKTVFNWGVASKLLTKNPFTEVSVTVPRRSTSRETKAFLDAEVKVILSASLAIEDTTRTFEAAKRWVPWVCAYTGARAGEITQLRGVDVIERDGIHAIRITPEAGTVKTGHARVVPLHEHLLAQGFLEFVRGSGEGPLFYNEGRDKRGKDDLTNPSKPRYVKTRERLAAWVRSLGVTDPELRPNHAWRHTFKQIADRCGISERVSDAITGHAPTTVGREYGAPTLGDMAKALERFPRYET
;
A
#
# COMPACT_ATOMS: atom_id res chain seq x y z
N MET A 1 11.96 -44.90 23.54
CA MET A 1 12.45 -43.51 23.35
C MET A 1 12.74 -43.34 21.87
N GLY A 2 12.19 -42.38 21.12
CA GLY A 2 11.47 -41.18 21.52
C GLY A 2 11.80 -40.07 20.51
N THR A 3 11.28 -40.17 19.29
CA THR A 3 11.62 -39.26 18.18
C THR A 3 10.43 -38.39 17.79
N THR A 4 10.14 -37.40 18.64
CA THR A 4 9.34 -36.24 18.28
C THR A 4 9.98 -35.48 17.12
N ARG A 5 9.30 -35.43 15.96
CA ARG A 5 9.50 -34.37 14.97
C ARG A 5 8.20 -33.62 14.73
N ASN A 6 7.88 -32.75 15.68
CA ASN A 6 6.97 -31.65 15.43
C ASN A 6 7.73 -30.59 14.62
N ALA A 7 7.37 -30.39 13.36
CA ALA A 7 7.97 -29.39 12.50
C ALA A 7 6.86 -28.72 11.68
N ALA A 8 6.32 -27.63 12.22
CA ALA A 8 5.37 -26.78 11.53
C ALA A 8 6.04 -26.09 10.32
N ARG A 9 6.00 -26.75 9.16
CA ARG A 9 6.25 -26.09 7.88
C ARG A 9 5.03 -25.24 7.55
N GLY A 10 5.20 -23.92 7.48
CA GLY A 10 4.21 -23.05 6.87
C GLY A 10 3.98 -23.49 5.42
N ARG A 11 2.76 -23.93 5.11
CA ARG A 11 2.39 -24.37 3.76
C ARG A 11 2.00 -23.16 2.90
N CYS A 12 2.50 -23.14 1.68
CA CYS A 12 2.03 -22.25 0.62
C CYS A 12 0.60 -22.66 0.23
N SER A 13 -0.26 -21.70 -0.12
CA SER A 13 -1.70 -21.93 -0.32
C SER A 13 -2.07 -22.45 -1.73
N ASP A 14 -1.27 -23.36 -2.29
CA ASP A 14 -1.44 -23.87 -3.66
C ASP A 14 -1.31 -25.41 -3.78
N ASP A 15 -1.08 -26.12 -2.66
CA ASP A 15 -0.75 -27.55 -2.68
C ASP A 15 -1.92 -28.45 -2.28
N VAL A 16 -2.26 -29.36 -3.19
CA VAL A 16 -3.17 -30.48 -2.96
C VAL A 16 -2.37 -31.71 -2.50
N ASP A 17 -2.74 -32.28 -1.36
CA ASP A 17 -2.11 -33.48 -0.79
C ASP A 17 -2.61 -34.76 -1.52
N PRO A 18 -1.73 -35.66 -2.01
CA PRO A 18 -2.11 -36.93 -2.63
C PRO A 18 -2.60 -37.95 -1.60
N ARG A 19 -3.50 -38.87 -2.01
CA ARG A 19 -3.99 -39.96 -1.14
C ARG A 19 -3.51 -41.35 -1.54
N ALA A 20 -3.46 -42.21 -0.54
CA ALA A 20 -3.11 -43.63 -0.65
C ALA A 20 -4.03 -44.46 -1.57
N LYS A 21 -5.27 -44.03 -1.84
CA LYS A 21 -6.20 -44.68 -2.80
C LYS A 21 -6.33 -43.94 -4.14
N GLY A 22 -5.42 -43.00 -4.42
CA GLY A 22 -5.46 -42.12 -5.58
C GLY A 22 -6.31 -40.86 -5.39
N GLY A 23 -6.11 -39.91 -6.29
CA GLY A 23 -6.69 -38.57 -6.22
C GLY A 23 -6.06 -37.68 -5.14
N TRP A 24 -6.57 -36.45 -5.04
CA TRP A 24 -5.98 -35.37 -4.26
C TRP A 24 -6.98 -34.76 -3.27
N THR A 25 -6.47 -34.11 -2.23
CA THR A 25 -7.25 -33.45 -1.17
C THR A 25 -6.63 -32.15 -0.71
N ALA A 26 -7.46 -31.22 -0.25
CA ALA A 26 -7.03 -30.01 0.47
C ALA A 26 -7.98 -29.74 1.64
N ARG A 27 -7.63 -28.80 2.51
CA ARG A 27 -8.49 -28.38 3.64
C ARG A 27 -8.38 -26.88 3.86
N LYS A 28 -9.52 -26.22 4.03
CA LYS A 28 -9.62 -24.78 4.22
C LYS A 28 -10.20 -24.53 5.61
N ARG A 29 -9.47 -23.81 6.46
CA ARG A 29 -9.87 -23.56 7.84
C ARG A 29 -10.82 -22.36 7.89
N ILE A 30 -11.96 -22.50 8.57
CA ILE A 30 -12.89 -21.39 8.75
C ILE A 30 -12.31 -20.39 9.77
N PRO A 31 -12.20 -19.09 9.43
CA PRO A 31 -11.72 -18.03 10.31
C PRO A 31 -12.51 -17.96 11.63
N THR A 32 -11.81 -17.66 12.73
CA THR A 32 -12.40 -17.61 14.08
C THR A 32 -13.55 -16.63 14.20
N ASP A 33 -13.49 -15.51 13.49
CA ASP A 33 -14.44 -14.40 13.57
C ASP A 33 -15.79 -14.67 12.89
N ILE A 34 -15.88 -15.72 12.07
CA ILE A 34 -17.06 -16.01 11.25
C ILE A 34 -17.67 -17.40 11.50
N ARG A 35 -17.12 -18.20 12.43
CA ARG A 35 -17.52 -19.62 12.62
C ARG A 35 -19.00 -19.80 12.94
N ASP A 36 -19.55 -18.95 13.80
CA ASP A 36 -20.95 -19.07 14.23
C ASP A 36 -21.93 -18.64 13.13
N ASP A 37 -21.50 -17.80 12.19
CA ASP A 37 -22.26 -17.47 10.97
C ASP A 37 -22.10 -18.58 9.91
N TYR A 38 -20.89 -19.11 9.73
CA TYR A 38 -20.58 -20.16 8.76
C TYR A 38 -21.21 -21.51 9.12
N GLU A 39 -21.25 -21.86 10.40
CA GLU A 39 -21.94 -23.07 10.88
C GLU A 39 -23.46 -22.95 10.69
N ARG A 40 -24.06 -21.78 10.95
CA ARG A 40 -25.48 -21.53 10.67
C ARG A 40 -25.82 -21.58 9.18
N ALA A 41 -24.94 -21.11 8.31
CA ALA A 41 -25.17 -21.06 6.87
C ALA A 41 -24.87 -22.38 6.14
N PHE A 42 -23.85 -23.13 6.57
CA PHE A 42 -23.29 -24.27 5.82
C PHE A 42 -23.08 -25.54 6.65
N GLY A 43 -23.46 -25.56 7.94
CA GLY A 43 -23.33 -26.74 8.82
C GLY A 43 -21.88 -27.11 9.20
N LEU A 44 -20.89 -26.30 8.82
CA LEU A 44 -19.45 -26.57 9.00
C LEU A 44 -18.80 -25.48 9.86
N ARG A 45 -18.22 -25.84 11.01
CA ARG A 45 -17.68 -24.86 11.98
C ARG A 45 -16.17 -24.61 11.88
N TRP A 46 -15.38 -25.61 11.46
CA TRP A 46 -13.91 -25.60 11.68
C TRP A 46 -13.06 -25.66 10.41
N GLU A 47 -13.39 -26.56 9.49
CA GLU A 47 -12.71 -26.72 8.20
C GLU A 47 -13.67 -27.28 7.15
N GLU A 48 -13.56 -26.83 5.90
CA GLU A 48 -14.05 -27.58 4.75
C GLU A 48 -12.95 -28.49 4.18
N ARG A 49 -13.35 -29.55 3.48
CA ARG A 49 -12.42 -30.54 2.90
C ARG A 49 -12.68 -30.74 1.41
N PHE A 50 -11.64 -30.57 0.60
CA PHE A 50 -11.66 -30.80 -0.82
C PHE A 50 -11.27 -32.25 -1.17
N ASN A 51 -11.86 -32.78 -2.24
CA ASN A 51 -11.55 -34.08 -2.83
C ASN A 51 -11.71 -34.01 -4.34
N SER A 52 -10.62 -34.18 -5.10
CA SER A 52 -10.65 -34.09 -6.56
C SER A 52 -11.16 -35.35 -7.28
N GLY A 53 -11.34 -36.46 -6.56
CA GLY A 53 -11.43 -37.78 -7.21
C GLY A 53 -10.14 -38.17 -7.97
N LEU A 54 -10.22 -39.20 -8.80
CA LEU A 54 -9.11 -39.72 -9.62
C LEU A 54 -8.90 -38.87 -10.88
N VAL A 55 -8.28 -37.69 -10.72
CA VAL A 55 -7.95 -36.77 -11.82
C VAL A 55 -6.45 -36.39 -11.84
N PRO A 56 -5.89 -35.99 -12.99
CA PRO A 56 -4.51 -35.53 -13.08
C PRO A 56 -4.23 -34.31 -12.17
N LEU A 57 -2.99 -34.20 -11.67
CA LEU A 57 -2.58 -33.15 -10.72
C LEU A 57 -2.96 -31.73 -11.17
N GLN A 58 -2.76 -31.41 -12.45
CA GLN A 58 -3.05 -30.07 -12.96
C GLN A 58 -4.56 -29.75 -12.91
N HIS A 59 -5.41 -30.74 -13.19
CA HIS A 59 -6.86 -30.60 -13.09
C HIS A 59 -7.30 -30.52 -11.61
N ALA A 60 -6.69 -31.34 -10.73
CA ALA A 60 -6.94 -31.28 -9.29
C ALA A 60 -6.59 -29.92 -8.68
N ARG A 61 -5.48 -29.28 -9.12
CA ARG A 61 -5.08 -27.93 -8.70
C ARG A 61 -6.06 -26.87 -9.14
N ASN A 62 -6.57 -26.93 -10.38
CA ASN A 62 -7.58 -25.99 -10.85
C ASN A 62 -8.89 -26.13 -10.04
N LEU A 63 -9.39 -27.36 -9.87
CA LEU A 63 -10.58 -27.64 -9.04
C LEU A 63 -10.40 -27.19 -7.58
N CYS A 64 -9.21 -27.35 -7.00
CA CYS A 64 -8.91 -26.88 -5.65
C CYS A 64 -8.91 -25.35 -5.54
N ARG A 65 -8.36 -24.65 -6.54
CA ARG A 65 -8.37 -23.18 -6.59
C ARG A 65 -9.78 -22.61 -6.69
N ASP A 66 -10.62 -23.20 -7.54
CA ASP A 66 -12.03 -22.88 -7.65
C ASP A 66 -12.75 -23.04 -6.30
N TRP A 67 -12.56 -24.19 -5.65
CA TRP A 67 -13.16 -24.50 -4.35
C TRP A 67 -12.67 -23.58 -3.22
N GLU A 68 -11.37 -23.23 -3.17
CA GLU A 68 -10.87 -22.28 -2.20
C GLU A 68 -11.44 -20.87 -2.42
N SER A 69 -11.56 -20.42 -3.67
CA SER A 69 -12.16 -19.14 -4.04
C SER A 69 -13.63 -19.06 -3.63
N GLU A 70 -14.36 -20.16 -3.79
CA GLU A 70 -15.75 -20.28 -3.36
C GLU A 70 -15.89 -20.13 -1.83
N ILE A 71 -15.04 -20.80 -1.04
CA ILE A 71 -15.05 -20.70 0.44
C ILE A 71 -14.66 -19.31 0.91
N GLU A 72 -13.61 -18.70 0.34
CA GLU A 72 -13.23 -17.32 0.69
C GLU A 72 -14.35 -16.33 0.36
N THR A 73 -15.12 -16.58 -0.71
CA THR A 73 -16.28 -15.76 -1.05
C THR A 73 -17.45 -15.99 -0.08
N ARG A 74 -17.73 -17.23 0.33
CA ARG A 74 -18.72 -17.53 1.40
C ARG A 74 -18.35 -16.79 2.70
N ILE A 75 -17.08 -16.85 3.11
CA ILE A 75 -16.54 -16.10 4.27
C ILE A 75 -16.73 -14.58 4.08
N THR A 76 -16.36 -14.05 2.92
CA THR A 76 -16.44 -12.62 2.61
C THR A 76 -17.90 -12.13 2.62
N ASN A 77 -18.82 -12.89 2.03
CA ASN A 77 -20.26 -12.55 2.01
C ASN A 77 -20.89 -12.61 3.40
N LEU A 78 -20.48 -13.56 4.25
CA LEU A 78 -20.92 -13.60 5.65
C LEU A 78 -20.37 -12.42 6.47
N ARG A 79 -19.10 -12.04 6.28
CA ARG A 79 -18.52 -10.83 6.91
C ARG A 79 -19.21 -9.57 6.42
N ALA A 80 -19.48 -9.46 5.12
CA ALA A 80 -20.23 -8.37 4.51
C ALA A 80 -21.64 -8.25 5.14
N LYS A 81 -22.36 -9.38 5.26
CA LYS A 81 -23.68 -9.46 5.93
C LYS A 81 -23.61 -9.04 7.41
N ARG A 82 -22.59 -9.47 8.15
CA ARG A 82 -22.39 -9.12 9.58
C ARG A 82 -22.05 -7.65 9.79
N ASP A 83 -21.19 -7.08 8.94
CA ASP A 83 -20.62 -5.75 9.11
C ASP A 83 -21.41 -4.65 8.37
N GLY A 84 -22.57 -4.98 7.77
CA GLY A 84 -23.39 -4.06 6.96
C GLY A 84 -22.68 -3.55 5.69
N GLY A 85 -21.71 -4.31 5.17
CA GLY A 85 -20.94 -3.96 3.99
C GLY A 85 -21.41 -4.68 2.74
N GLY A 86 -21.16 -4.08 1.57
CA GLY A 86 -21.48 -4.64 0.26
C GLY A 86 -21.64 -3.54 -0.78
N HIS A 87 -21.68 -3.91 -2.05
CA HIS A 87 -22.06 -2.97 -3.12
C HIS A 87 -23.58 -2.89 -3.16
N THR A 88 -24.08 -1.66 -3.06
CA THR A 88 -25.50 -1.35 -3.28
C THR A 88 -25.77 -1.26 -4.77
N LEU A 89 -26.76 -2.02 -5.26
CA LEU A 89 -27.16 -2.02 -6.67
C LEU A 89 -28.42 -1.17 -6.86
N THR A 90 -28.49 -0.47 -7.99
CA THR A 90 -29.78 0.01 -8.51
C THR A 90 -30.57 -1.14 -9.14
N VAL A 91 -31.88 -0.95 -9.33
CA VAL A 91 -32.77 -1.95 -9.96
C VAL A 91 -32.26 -2.36 -11.36
N GLN A 92 -31.81 -1.39 -12.17
CA GLN A 92 -31.25 -1.65 -13.50
C GLN A 92 -29.98 -2.52 -13.43
N GLN A 93 -29.12 -2.30 -12.43
CA GLN A 93 -27.89 -3.07 -12.25
C GLN A 93 -28.15 -4.47 -11.72
N ALA A 94 -29.11 -4.65 -10.81
CA ALA A 94 -29.52 -5.98 -10.36
C ALA A 94 -30.08 -6.80 -11.55
N ARG A 95 -30.85 -6.18 -12.46
CA ARG A 95 -31.31 -6.83 -13.70
C ARG A 95 -30.16 -7.14 -14.67
N ALA A 96 -29.22 -6.21 -14.87
CA ALA A 96 -28.06 -6.45 -15.73
C ALA A 96 -27.11 -7.52 -15.15
N LEU A 97 -26.97 -7.59 -13.82
CA LEU A 97 -26.19 -8.61 -13.12
C LEU A 97 -26.84 -10.00 -13.26
N ALA A 98 -28.18 -10.08 -13.25
CA ALA A 98 -28.91 -11.30 -13.59
C ALA A 98 -28.65 -11.73 -15.04
N GLY A 99 -28.51 -10.78 -15.98
CA GLY A 99 -28.10 -11.06 -17.36
C GLY A 99 -26.66 -11.56 -17.51
N GLU A 100 -25.72 -11.02 -16.74
CA GLU A 100 -24.36 -11.56 -16.66
C GLU A 100 -24.34 -12.97 -16.05
N TRP A 101 -25.11 -13.18 -14.99
CA TRP A 101 -25.29 -14.50 -14.38
C TRP A 101 -25.87 -15.50 -15.37
N TYR A 102 -26.90 -15.12 -16.13
CA TYR A 102 -27.57 -16.01 -17.08
C TYR A 102 -26.60 -16.56 -18.12
N ARG A 103 -25.77 -15.69 -18.70
CA ARG A 103 -24.73 -16.08 -19.68
C ARG A 103 -23.69 -16.98 -19.02
N TRP A 104 -23.14 -16.56 -17.88
CA TRP A 104 -22.14 -17.34 -17.12
C TRP A 104 -22.65 -18.72 -16.73
N PHE A 105 -23.88 -18.82 -16.23
CA PHE A 105 -24.50 -20.07 -15.78
C PHE A 105 -24.77 -21.00 -16.97
N THR A 106 -25.43 -20.50 -18.01
CA THR A 106 -25.78 -21.33 -19.18
C THR A 106 -24.55 -21.83 -19.93
N GLU A 107 -23.55 -20.98 -20.20
CA GLU A 107 -22.27 -21.39 -20.80
C GLU A 107 -21.60 -22.48 -19.96
N ARG A 108 -21.46 -22.25 -18.65
CA ARG A 108 -20.85 -23.18 -17.69
C ARG A 108 -21.55 -24.53 -17.59
N GLN A 109 -22.89 -24.56 -17.60
CA GLN A 109 -23.62 -25.82 -17.54
C GLN A 109 -23.59 -26.58 -18.89
N LEU A 110 -23.52 -25.88 -20.03
CA LEU A 110 -23.36 -26.49 -21.36
C LEU A 110 -22.03 -27.24 -21.51
N GLU A 111 -20.94 -26.73 -20.93
CA GLU A 111 -19.63 -27.42 -20.90
C GLU A 111 -19.72 -28.84 -20.27
N ARG A 112 -20.69 -29.07 -19.38
CA ARG A 112 -20.85 -30.34 -18.65
C ARG A 112 -21.57 -31.43 -19.47
N GLN A 113 -22.18 -31.06 -20.60
CA GLN A 113 -22.85 -31.96 -21.55
C GLN A 113 -23.85 -32.94 -20.91
N LEU A 114 -24.59 -32.49 -19.88
CA LEU A 114 -25.55 -33.32 -19.15
C LEU A 114 -26.84 -33.54 -19.97
N PRO A 115 -27.48 -34.72 -19.87
CA PRO A 115 -28.66 -35.08 -20.68
C PRO A 115 -29.89 -34.25 -20.28
N ALA A 116 -30.86 -34.15 -21.19
CA ALA A 116 -32.09 -33.38 -20.98
C ALA A 116 -32.85 -33.80 -19.71
N SER A 117 -32.89 -35.10 -19.40
CA SER A 117 -33.53 -35.65 -18.21
C SER A 117 -32.92 -35.16 -16.89
N HIS A 118 -31.66 -34.75 -16.87
CA HIS A 118 -31.05 -34.15 -15.68
C HIS A 118 -31.61 -32.73 -15.45
N TRP A 119 -31.69 -31.92 -16.50
CA TRP A 119 -32.22 -30.56 -16.42
C TRP A 119 -33.74 -30.52 -16.21
N GLU A 120 -34.46 -31.52 -16.74
CA GLU A 120 -35.88 -31.74 -16.47
C GLU A 120 -36.12 -32.12 -15.00
N ALA A 121 -35.26 -32.95 -14.40
CA ALA A 121 -35.31 -33.25 -12.97
C ALA A 121 -35.03 -32.00 -12.13
N VAL A 122 -33.95 -31.25 -12.39
CA VAL A 122 -33.65 -30.00 -11.67
C VAL A 122 -34.77 -28.97 -11.77
N LEU A 123 -35.43 -28.85 -12.93
CA LEU A 123 -36.59 -27.97 -13.09
C LEU A 123 -37.82 -28.47 -12.31
N GLY A 124 -37.99 -29.79 -12.21
CA GLY A 124 -39.02 -30.43 -11.38
C GLY A 124 -38.78 -30.20 -9.88
N ASP A 125 -37.56 -30.46 -9.40
CA ASP A 125 -37.16 -30.28 -8.00
C ASP A 125 -37.44 -28.85 -7.51
N ILE A 126 -37.14 -27.82 -8.33
CA ILE A 126 -37.48 -26.42 -8.02
C ILE A 126 -39.00 -26.21 -7.94
N GLY A 127 -39.77 -26.85 -8.83
CA GLY A 127 -41.23 -26.79 -8.84
C GLY A 127 -41.86 -27.44 -7.61
N ASP A 128 -41.30 -28.57 -7.16
CA ASP A 128 -41.73 -29.27 -5.95
C ASP A 128 -41.42 -28.45 -4.69
N GLU A 129 -40.26 -27.79 -4.61
CA GLU A 129 -39.92 -26.85 -3.53
C GLU A 129 -40.83 -25.61 -3.52
N VAL A 130 -41.11 -25.02 -4.69
CA VAL A 130 -42.12 -23.95 -4.85
C VAL A 130 -43.46 -24.41 -4.28
N GLN A 131 -43.94 -25.59 -4.69
CA GLN A 131 -45.23 -26.12 -4.27
C GLN A 131 -45.27 -26.42 -2.77
N ALA A 132 -44.18 -26.94 -2.19
CA ALA A 132 -44.06 -27.18 -0.76
C ALA A 132 -44.17 -25.88 0.06
N VAL A 133 -43.53 -24.80 -0.39
CA VAL A 133 -43.65 -23.48 0.26
C VAL A 133 -45.07 -22.91 0.11
N LEU A 134 -45.71 -23.03 -1.05
CA LEU A 134 -47.09 -22.57 -1.27
C LEU A 134 -48.10 -23.29 -0.34
N VAL A 135 -47.97 -24.62 -0.21
CA VAL A 135 -48.82 -25.44 0.67
C VAL A 135 -48.64 -25.05 2.13
N ASP A 136 -47.41 -24.83 2.59
CA ASP A 136 -47.11 -24.46 3.99
C ASP A 136 -47.54 -23.02 4.32
N LEU A 137 -47.62 -22.12 3.32
CA LEU A 137 -48.24 -20.79 3.45
C LEU A 137 -49.77 -20.81 3.29
N GLY A 138 -50.39 -21.97 3.07
CA GLY A 138 -51.85 -22.11 2.94
C GLY A 138 -52.42 -21.53 1.64
N VAL A 139 -51.60 -21.31 0.61
CA VAL A 139 -52.03 -20.76 -0.69
C VAL A 139 -52.68 -21.88 -1.51
N ALA A 140 -54.02 -21.87 -1.59
CA ALA A 140 -54.79 -22.93 -2.22
C ALA A 140 -55.43 -22.49 -3.56
N GLY A 141 -54.89 -23.03 -4.66
CA GLY A 141 -55.61 -23.42 -5.88
C GLY A 141 -56.33 -22.36 -6.74
N ASP A 142 -55.89 -22.27 -8.00
CA ASP A 142 -56.68 -21.80 -9.17
C ASP A 142 -56.97 -20.30 -9.32
N GLN A 143 -56.20 -19.46 -8.61
CA GLN A 143 -55.80 -18.17 -9.15
C GLN A 143 -54.27 -18.14 -9.21
N ASP A 144 -53.74 -17.51 -10.27
CA ASP A 144 -52.30 -17.30 -10.49
C ASP A 144 -51.97 -15.80 -10.35
N PRO A 145 -52.09 -15.21 -9.13
CA PRO A 145 -51.34 -14.01 -8.82
C PRO A 145 -49.86 -14.39 -8.79
N ASP A 146 -48.98 -13.46 -9.19
CA ASP A 146 -47.55 -13.71 -9.11
C ASP A 146 -47.10 -13.72 -7.63
N VAL A 147 -47.17 -14.90 -7.00
CA VAL A 147 -46.92 -15.08 -5.56
C VAL A 147 -45.51 -14.63 -5.17
N TRP A 148 -44.57 -14.62 -6.12
CA TRP A 148 -43.24 -14.06 -5.92
C TRP A 148 -43.29 -12.54 -5.68
N GLU A 149 -44.08 -11.79 -6.45
CA GLU A 149 -44.25 -10.35 -6.23
C GLU A 149 -45.07 -10.08 -4.95
N GLU A 150 -46.18 -10.79 -4.77
CA GLU A 150 -47.17 -10.50 -3.73
C GLU A 150 -46.79 -10.95 -2.31
N SER A 151 -45.97 -12.00 -2.16
CA SER A 151 -45.59 -12.55 -0.84
C SER A 151 -44.10 -12.36 -0.52
N PRO A 152 -43.74 -11.43 0.38
CA PRO A 152 -42.38 -11.32 0.91
C PRO A 152 -41.91 -12.59 1.64
N GLU A 153 -42.82 -13.24 2.36
CA GLU A 153 -42.56 -14.47 3.14
C GLU A 153 -42.22 -15.66 2.22
N PHE A 154 -42.92 -15.78 1.09
CA PHE A 154 -42.59 -16.74 0.04
C PHE A 154 -41.19 -16.50 -0.54
N ARG A 155 -40.87 -15.25 -0.87
CA ARG A 155 -39.52 -14.87 -1.35
C ARG A 155 -38.42 -15.17 -0.34
N GLU A 156 -38.60 -14.84 0.93
CA GLU A 156 -37.59 -15.12 1.97
C GLU A 156 -37.30 -16.61 2.13
N ARG A 157 -38.31 -17.48 1.98
CA ARG A 157 -38.16 -18.93 2.06
C ARG A 157 -37.50 -19.55 0.82
N LEU A 158 -37.81 -19.03 -0.37
CA LEU A 158 -37.37 -19.63 -1.63
C LEU A 158 -36.02 -19.06 -2.13
N ARG A 159 -35.65 -17.83 -1.73
CA ARG A 159 -34.35 -17.20 -2.04
C ARG A 159 -33.13 -18.08 -1.70
N PRO A 160 -33.03 -18.78 -0.56
CA PRO A 160 -31.92 -19.69 -0.27
C PRO A 160 -31.81 -20.87 -1.24
N VAL A 161 -32.93 -21.51 -1.58
CA VAL A 161 -32.98 -22.63 -2.55
C VAL A 161 -32.54 -22.14 -3.93
N LEU A 162 -33.11 -21.01 -4.38
CA LEU A 162 -32.73 -20.37 -5.63
C LEU A 162 -31.24 -20.00 -5.66
N ALA A 163 -30.69 -19.46 -4.57
CA ALA A 163 -29.29 -19.05 -4.48
C ALA A 163 -28.31 -20.23 -4.63
N ASP A 164 -28.66 -21.40 -4.08
CA ASP A 164 -27.86 -22.63 -4.19
C ASP A 164 -27.92 -23.22 -5.61
N VAL A 165 -29.14 -23.44 -6.14
CA VAL A 165 -29.35 -24.00 -7.49
C VAL A 165 -28.78 -23.10 -8.58
N ALA A 166 -28.80 -21.78 -8.39
CA ALA A 166 -28.19 -20.80 -9.30
C ALA A 166 -26.67 -20.64 -9.15
N GLU A 167 -26.00 -21.39 -8.25
CA GLU A 167 -24.57 -21.23 -7.93
C GLU A 167 -24.20 -19.75 -7.61
N THR A 168 -25.10 -18.93 -7.02
CA THR A 168 -24.92 -17.46 -6.98
C THR A 168 -23.68 -17.02 -6.23
N SER A 169 -23.33 -17.75 -5.16
CA SER A 169 -22.09 -17.50 -4.40
C SER A 169 -20.85 -17.68 -5.28
N ARG A 170 -20.85 -18.66 -6.20
CA ARG A 170 -19.75 -18.91 -7.15
C ARG A 170 -19.72 -17.87 -8.27
N PHE A 171 -20.88 -17.45 -8.77
CA PHE A 171 -20.96 -16.36 -9.74
C PHE A 171 -20.41 -15.04 -9.16
N LEU A 172 -20.85 -14.67 -7.95
CA LEU A 172 -20.38 -13.47 -7.26
C LEU A 172 -18.88 -13.55 -6.92
N ALA A 173 -18.36 -14.75 -6.59
CA ALA A 173 -16.92 -15.02 -6.45
C ALA A 173 -16.16 -14.71 -7.74
N HIS A 174 -16.65 -15.26 -8.87
CA HIS A 174 -16.05 -15.08 -10.20
C HIS A 174 -16.04 -13.60 -10.62
N ARG A 175 -17.08 -12.82 -10.25
CA ARG A 175 -17.17 -11.38 -10.49
C ARG A 175 -16.40 -10.50 -9.48
N LYS A 176 -15.83 -11.10 -8.42
CA LYS A 176 -15.23 -10.44 -7.25
C LYS A 176 -16.16 -9.39 -6.62
N LEU A 177 -17.46 -9.71 -6.50
CA LEU A 177 -18.51 -8.77 -6.12
C LEU A 177 -19.24 -9.24 -4.85
N ALA A 178 -19.02 -8.55 -3.73
CA ALA A 178 -19.83 -8.72 -2.53
C ALA A 178 -21.01 -7.73 -2.54
N LEU A 179 -22.23 -8.23 -2.40
CA LEU A 179 -23.48 -7.44 -2.34
C LEU A 179 -23.97 -7.28 -0.91
N ASP A 180 -24.60 -6.14 -0.61
CA ASP A 180 -25.35 -5.96 0.63
C ASP A 180 -26.65 -6.81 0.63
N GLU A 181 -27.33 -6.91 1.77
CA GLU A 181 -28.50 -7.80 1.91
C GLU A 181 -29.66 -7.40 0.98
N THR A 182 -29.94 -6.09 0.86
CA THR A 182 -31.00 -5.56 -0.01
C THR A 182 -30.70 -5.85 -1.48
N SER A 183 -29.46 -5.62 -1.91
CA SER A 183 -29.00 -5.82 -3.27
C SER A 183 -28.89 -7.29 -3.65
N ARG A 184 -28.56 -8.15 -2.68
CA ARG A 184 -28.63 -9.61 -2.85
C ARG A 184 -30.08 -10.10 -3.00
N GLY A 185 -31.01 -9.54 -2.21
CA GLY A 185 -32.44 -9.78 -2.37
C GLY A 185 -32.93 -9.37 -3.76
N MET A 186 -32.66 -8.14 -4.20
CA MET A 186 -33.03 -7.65 -5.53
C MET A 186 -32.42 -8.50 -6.67
N PHE A 187 -31.17 -8.93 -6.54
CA PHE A 187 -30.53 -9.82 -7.51
C PHE A 187 -31.24 -11.19 -7.59
N LEU A 188 -31.54 -11.81 -6.45
CA LEU A 188 -32.28 -13.07 -6.39
C LEU A 188 -33.71 -12.94 -6.94
N ASP A 189 -34.37 -11.79 -6.74
CA ASP A 189 -35.71 -11.53 -7.26
C ASP A 189 -35.75 -11.49 -8.80
N PHE A 190 -34.69 -11.03 -9.47
CA PHE A 190 -34.57 -11.17 -10.93
C PHE A 190 -34.25 -12.60 -11.36
N LEU A 191 -33.35 -13.27 -10.62
CA LEU A 191 -32.91 -14.64 -10.94
C LEU A 191 -34.05 -15.66 -10.98
N TYR A 192 -35.11 -15.48 -10.19
CA TYR A 192 -36.23 -16.43 -10.12
C TYR A 192 -36.86 -16.69 -11.50
N ARG A 193 -37.15 -15.63 -12.26
CA ARG A 193 -37.72 -15.76 -13.61
C ARG A 193 -36.68 -16.21 -14.64
N ASP A 194 -35.43 -15.72 -14.54
CA ASP A 194 -34.35 -16.03 -15.48
C ASP A 194 -33.85 -17.49 -15.37
N MET A 195 -33.93 -18.09 -14.17
CA MET A 195 -33.55 -19.48 -13.92
C MET A 195 -34.38 -20.46 -14.76
N ALA A 196 -35.70 -20.28 -14.80
CA ALA A 196 -36.58 -21.10 -15.62
C ALA A 196 -36.25 -21.00 -17.11
N ALA A 197 -35.87 -19.81 -17.61
CA ALA A 197 -35.41 -19.63 -18.98
C ALA A 197 -34.06 -20.35 -19.23
N GLY A 198 -33.13 -20.28 -18.29
CA GLY A 198 -31.81 -20.92 -18.38
C GLY A 198 -31.91 -22.45 -18.42
N LEU A 199 -32.69 -23.05 -17.52
CA LEU A 199 -32.94 -24.49 -17.51
C LEU A 199 -33.64 -24.96 -18.79
N ARG A 200 -34.63 -24.22 -19.30
CA ARG A 200 -35.28 -24.52 -20.59
C ARG A 200 -34.31 -24.44 -21.77
N LEU A 201 -33.37 -23.51 -21.76
CA LEU A 201 -32.28 -23.47 -22.77
C LEU A 201 -31.42 -24.74 -22.69
N LEU A 202 -30.99 -25.15 -21.49
CA LEU A 202 -30.18 -26.35 -21.29
C LEU A 202 -30.93 -27.62 -21.76
N ILE A 203 -32.23 -27.74 -21.47
CA ILE A 203 -33.08 -28.82 -21.98
C ILE A 203 -33.15 -28.81 -23.52
N ARG A 204 -33.39 -27.64 -24.15
CA ARG A 204 -33.42 -27.51 -25.62
C ARG A 204 -32.11 -27.96 -26.27
N ARG A 205 -30.98 -27.45 -25.77
CA ARG A 205 -29.63 -27.79 -26.27
C ARG A 205 -29.32 -29.27 -26.11
N ALA A 206 -29.66 -29.86 -24.96
CA ALA A 206 -29.49 -31.30 -24.71
C ALA A 206 -30.40 -32.20 -25.57
N LYS A 207 -31.53 -31.67 -26.08
CA LYS A 207 -32.40 -32.33 -27.08
C LYS A 207 -31.97 -32.08 -28.53
N GLY A 208 -30.88 -31.33 -28.76
CA GLY A 208 -30.34 -31.04 -30.09
C GLY A 208 -30.95 -29.81 -30.77
N ASP A 209 -31.76 -29.00 -30.07
CA ASP A 209 -32.24 -27.72 -30.58
C ASP A 209 -31.19 -26.63 -30.33
N TYR A 210 -30.55 -26.18 -31.42
CA TYR A 210 -29.53 -25.13 -31.46
C TYR A 210 -30.06 -23.79 -31.99
N SER A 211 -31.39 -23.57 -31.99
CA SER A 211 -32.00 -22.27 -32.34
C SER A 211 -31.44 -21.12 -31.49
N PRO A 212 -31.33 -19.89 -32.02
CA PRO A 212 -30.82 -18.74 -31.27
C PRO A 212 -31.53 -18.56 -29.94
N ASP A 213 -30.77 -18.13 -28.93
CA ASP A 213 -31.35 -17.77 -27.65
C ASP A 213 -31.60 -16.26 -27.60
N GLU A 214 -32.86 -15.90 -27.38
CA GLU A 214 -33.35 -14.52 -27.44
C GLU A 214 -33.40 -13.87 -26.04
N HIS A 215 -33.49 -14.67 -24.97
CA HIS A 215 -33.50 -14.22 -23.56
C HIS A 215 -32.35 -13.24 -23.22
N PRO A 216 -31.11 -13.42 -23.73
CA PRO A 216 -30.00 -12.49 -23.47
C PRO A 216 -30.19 -11.06 -23.98
N LYS A 217 -31.20 -10.80 -24.83
CA LYS A 217 -31.54 -9.46 -25.37
C LYS A 217 -32.44 -8.64 -24.44
N GLU A 218 -33.05 -9.27 -23.43
CA GLU A 218 -33.91 -8.60 -22.43
C GLU A 218 -33.11 -7.93 -21.30
N PHE A 219 -31.80 -8.16 -21.24
CA PHE A 219 -30.94 -7.61 -20.19
C PHE A 219 -30.25 -6.32 -20.65
N PRO A 220 -30.27 -5.24 -19.85
CA PRO A 220 -29.41 -4.09 -20.07
C PRO A 220 -27.93 -4.48 -19.90
N GLU A 221 -27.02 -3.70 -20.50
CA GLU A 221 -25.59 -3.85 -20.23
C GLU A 221 -25.28 -3.52 -18.76
N PHE A 222 -24.34 -4.25 -18.16
CA PHE A 222 -23.97 -4.08 -16.76
C PHE A 222 -22.97 -2.92 -16.58
N GLU A 223 -23.51 -1.70 -16.56
CA GLU A 223 -22.77 -0.51 -16.16
C GLU A 223 -22.58 -0.50 -14.64
N ARG A 224 -21.32 -0.65 -14.19
CA ARG A 224 -20.94 -0.41 -12.80
C ARG A 224 -21.03 1.09 -12.52
N THR A 225 -21.91 1.50 -11.62
CA THR A 225 -21.93 2.90 -11.15
C THR A 225 -20.69 3.12 -10.29
N PRO A 226 -19.92 4.20 -10.50
CA PRO A 226 -18.85 4.56 -9.58
C PRO A 226 -19.43 4.76 -8.17
N ASP A 227 -18.81 4.11 -7.19
CA ASP A 227 -19.14 4.24 -5.77
C ASP A 227 -19.19 5.73 -5.37
N PRO A 228 -20.32 6.24 -4.84
CA PRO A 228 -20.52 7.66 -4.59
C PRO A 228 -19.68 8.21 -3.42
N GLY A 229 -18.97 7.35 -2.68
CA GLY A 229 -18.03 7.79 -1.65
C GLY A 229 -16.78 8.48 -2.22
N LEU A 230 -16.01 9.15 -1.36
CA LEU A 230 -14.75 9.78 -1.76
C LEU A 230 -13.77 8.74 -2.30
N THR A 231 -13.26 8.95 -3.52
CA THR A 231 -12.15 8.14 -4.06
C THR A 231 -10.91 8.27 -3.17
N PRO A 232 -9.99 7.27 -3.17
CA PRO A 232 -8.75 7.38 -2.39
C PRO A 232 -7.90 8.60 -2.75
N TRP A 233 -7.97 9.07 -4.00
CA TRP A 233 -7.32 10.30 -4.44
C TRP A 233 -7.98 11.56 -3.85
N ALA A 234 -9.31 11.66 -3.91
CA ALA A 234 -10.04 12.80 -3.33
C ALA A 234 -9.85 12.90 -1.81
N LEU A 235 -9.80 11.76 -1.11
CA LEU A 235 -9.47 11.70 0.31
C LEU A 235 -8.06 12.24 0.60
N PHE A 236 -7.07 11.90 -0.23
CA PHE A 236 -5.71 12.41 -0.12
C PHE A 236 -5.63 13.92 -0.40
N GLU A 237 -6.35 14.43 -1.39
CA GLU A 237 -6.41 15.88 -1.68
C GLU A 237 -7.00 16.68 -0.51
N GLN A 238 -8.09 16.20 0.11
CA GLN A 238 -8.65 16.84 1.31
C GLN A 238 -7.68 16.77 2.50
N TRP A 239 -6.99 15.64 2.70
CA TRP A 239 -5.95 15.51 3.73
C TRP A 239 -4.80 16.51 3.53
N ILE A 240 -4.36 16.74 2.29
CA ILE A 240 -3.34 17.76 1.96
C ILE A 240 -3.86 19.16 2.31
N ALA A 241 -5.09 19.49 1.90
CA ALA A 241 -5.69 20.80 2.11
C ALA A 241 -5.83 21.15 3.62
N GLU A 242 -6.22 20.17 4.44
CA GLU A 242 -6.36 20.35 5.89
C GLU A 242 -5.00 20.31 6.62
N LYS A 243 -4.22 19.23 6.45
CA LYS A 243 -3.00 18.99 7.25
C LYS A 243 -1.77 19.75 6.76
N LYS A 244 -1.80 20.29 5.54
CA LYS A 244 -0.72 21.11 4.93
C LYS A 244 0.68 20.48 5.13
N PRO A 245 0.86 19.20 4.80
CA PRO A 245 2.14 18.50 4.95
C PRO A 245 3.23 19.14 4.08
N ALA A 246 4.50 18.89 4.43
CA ALA A 246 5.63 19.31 3.60
C ALA A 246 5.50 18.77 2.16
N THR A 247 5.86 19.59 1.16
CA THR A 247 5.74 19.23 -0.27
C THR A 247 6.40 17.89 -0.60
N SER A 248 7.58 17.61 -0.04
CA SER A 248 8.29 16.35 -0.24
C SER A 248 7.58 15.11 0.34
N THR A 249 6.66 15.28 1.29
CA THR A 249 5.74 14.23 1.74
C THR A 249 4.62 14.04 0.74
N VAL A 250 4.00 15.13 0.25
CA VAL A 250 2.96 15.09 -0.79
C VAL A 250 3.51 14.38 -2.03
N ASP A 251 4.61 14.86 -2.58
CA ASP A 251 5.31 14.31 -3.75
C ASP A 251 5.56 12.81 -3.62
N ARG A 252 6.02 12.37 -2.44
CA ARG A 252 6.35 10.96 -2.18
C ARG A 252 5.11 10.07 -2.00
N TRP A 253 4.02 10.62 -1.48
CA TRP A 253 2.78 9.87 -1.26
C TRP A 253 1.86 9.91 -2.49
N ARG A 254 2.02 10.89 -3.37
CA ARG A 254 1.24 11.06 -4.61
C ARG A 254 1.19 9.79 -5.44
N GLY A 255 2.35 9.16 -5.71
CA GLY A 255 2.42 7.89 -6.43
C GLY A 255 1.72 6.70 -5.74
N VAL A 256 1.53 6.75 -4.42
CA VAL A 256 0.76 5.74 -3.66
C VAL A 256 -0.72 5.85 -3.97
N PHE A 257 -1.27 7.07 -3.96
CA PHE A 257 -2.69 7.33 -4.20
C PHE A 257 -3.07 7.34 -5.68
N VAL A 258 -2.14 7.67 -6.59
CA VAL A 258 -2.32 7.45 -8.04
C VAL A 258 -2.46 5.95 -8.32
N GLN A 259 -1.50 5.13 -7.89
CA GLN A 259 -1.53 3.68 -8.09
C GLN A 259 -2.78 3.05 -7.43
N LEU A 260 -3.12 3.45 -6.20
CA LEU A 260 -4.33 2.92 -5.54
C LEU A 260 -5.61 3.28 -6.30
N ARG A 261 -5.70 4.45 -6.92
CA ARG A 261 -6.83 4.81 -7.80
C ARG A 261 -6.82 4.00 -9.10
N GLU A 262 -5.65 3.71 -9.67
CA GLU A 262 -5.52 2.92 -10.91
C GLU A 262 -5.87 1.44 -10.69
N ASP A 263 -5.52 0.88 -9.54
CA ASP A 263 -5.83 -0.52 -9.18
C ASP A 263 -7.25 -0.69 -8.61
N PHE A 264 -7.89 0.39 -8.17
CA PHE A 264 -9.29 0.42 -7.67
C PHE A 264 -10.10 1.59 -8.29
N PRO A 265 -10.32 1.60 -9.62
CA PRO A 265 -10.88 2.76 -10.32
C PRO A 265 -12.33 3.10 -9.93
N ASP A 266 -13.14 2.09 -9.65
CA ASP A 266 -14.59 2.23 -9.41
C ASP A 266 -14.97 2.21 -7.91
N ARG A 267 -13.98 2.27 -7.00
CA ARG A 267 -14.18 2.11 -5.54
C ARG A 267 -13.89 3.41 -4.80
N SER A 268 -14.76 3.77 -3.87
CA SER A 268 -14.43 4.77 -2.86
C SER A 268 -13.38 4.22 -1.89
N ALA A 269 -12.71 5.11 -1.18
CA ALA A 269 -11.88 4.75 -0.03
C ALA A 269 -12.68 3.99 1.06
N GLY A 270 -14.00 4.18 1.15
CA GLY A 270 -14.85 3.52 2.14
C GLY A 270 -15.17 2.06 1.82
N SER A 271 -15.19 1.67 0.54
CA SER A 271 -15.58 0.31 0.12
C SER A 271 -14.42 -0.65 -0.09
N ILE A 272 -13.15 -0.20 -0.05
CA ILE A 272 -11.99 -1.10 -0.06
C ILE A 272 -12.06 -2.01 1.19
N SER A 273 -12.03 -3.33 1.01
CA SER A 273 -12.04 -4.27 2.14
C SER A 273 -10.64 -4.43 2.76
N PRO A 274 -10.52 -4.84 4.04
CA PRO A 274 -9.24 -5.20 4.64
C PRO A 274 -8.52 -6.32 3.88
N GLU A 275 -9.28 -7.26 3.32
CA GLU A 275 -8.80 -8.35 2.47
C GLU A 275 -8.19 -7.83 1.17
N ASP A 276 -8.94 -7.02 0.40
CA ASP A 276 -8.46 -6.35 -0.82
C ASP A 276 -7.18 -5.53 -0.54
N ALA A 277 -7.18 -4.77 0.56
CA ALA A 277 -6.06 -3.96 1.00
C ALA A 277 -4.82 -4.80 1.36
N GLN A 278 -5.01 -5.96 1.99
CA GLN A 278 -3.91 -6.86 2.36
C GLN A 278 -3.36 -7.64 1.14
N GLU A 279 -4.21 -8.04 0.20
CA GLU A 279 -3.78 -8.65 -1.07
C GLU A 279 -2.98 -7.65 -1.91
N TRP A 280 -3.54 -6.45 -2.11
CA TRP A 280 -2.87 -5.38 -2.86
C TRP A 280 -1.51 -5.00 -2.26
N ILE A 281 -1.45 -4.70 -0.95
CA ILE A 281 -0.18 -4.40 -0.25
C ILE A 281 0.83 -5.55 -0.37
N ARG A 282 0.39 -6.82 -0.40
CA ARG A 282 1.25 -8.00 -0.57
C ARG A 282 1.81 -8.09 -2.01
N GLY A 283 1.08 -7.64 -3.01
CA GLY A 283 1.50 -7.61 -4.42
C GLY A 283 2.42 -6.45 -4.80
N LEU A 284 2.49 -5.38 -4.01
CA LEU A 284 3.32 -4.21 -4.32
C LEU A 284 4.85 -4.41 -4.39
N PRO A 285 5.50 -5.32 -3.62
CA PRO A 285 6.95 -5.50 -3.67
C PRO A 285 7.43 -6.06 -5.02
N ASN A 286 8.46 -5.45 -5.60
CA ASN A 286 9.10 -5.89 -6.84
C ASN A 286 10.57 -5.43 -6.89
N ASP A 287 11.28 -5.71 -7.98
CA ASP A 287 12.71 -5.39 -8.15
C ASP A 287 13.05 -3.90 -7.93
N GLN A 288 12.12 -3.00 -8.23
CA GLN A 288 12.28 -1.56 -8.03
C GLN A 288 11.74 -1.08 -6.67
N ARG A 289 10.86 -1.86 -6.02
CA ARG A 289 10.11 -1.51 -4.81
C ARG A 289 10.29 -2.55 -3.71
N SER A 290 11.31 -2.36 -2.87
CA SER A 290 11.57 -3.28 -1.74
C SER A 290 10.39 -3.37 -0.74
N PRO A 291 10.21 -4.48 -0.01
CA PRO A 291 9.21 -4.59 1.06
C PRO A 291 9.33 -3.51 2.14
N GLN A 292 10.55 -3.06 2.44
CA GLN A 292 10.79 -1.92 3.34
C GLN A 292 10.17 -0.63 2.78
N THR A 293 10.27 -0.39 1.48
CA THR A 293 9.65 0.76 0.81
C THR A 293 8.13 0.70 0.88
N VAL A 294 7.54 -0.48 0.68
CA VAL A 294 6.08 -0.68 0.79
C VAL A 294 5.62 -0.39 2.23
N ARG A 295 6.29 -0.96 3.24
CA ARG A 295 5.96 -0.71 4.64
C ARG A 295 6.10 0.76 5.04
N ASP A 296 7.29 1.33 4.84
CA ASP A 296 7.67 2.62 5.41
C ASP A 296 7.06 3.81 4.66
N VAL A 297 6.61 3.61 3.41
CA VAL A 297 6.07 4.67 2.55
C VAL A 297 4.61 4.41 2.19
N TRP A 298 4.32 3.29 1.53
CA TRP A 298 2.99 3.02 0.96
C TRP A 298 1.97 2.79 2.07
N LEU A 299 2.19 1.75 2.87
CA LEU A 299 1.32 1.42 4.00
C LEU A 299 1.27 2.53 5.05
N SER A 300 2.40 3.22 5.28
CA SER A 300 2.48 4.37 6.19
C SER A 300 1.60 5.55 5.72
N ALA A 301 1.66 5.92 4.43
CA ALA A 301 0.82 6.96 3.84
C ALA A 301 -0.67 6.62 3.95
N LEU A 302 -1.01 5.38 3.59
CA LEU A 302 -2.39 4.88 3.60
C LEU A 302 -2.96 4.83 5.00
N LYS A 303 -2.25 4.24 5.97
CA LYS A 303 -2.64 4.29 7.39
C LYS A 303 -2.83 5.73 7.87
N THR A 304 -1.95 6.65 7.50
CA THR A 304 -2.07 8.07 7.93
C THR A 304 -3.33 8.74 7.38
N VAL A 305 -3.56 8.65 6.07
CA VAL A 305 -4.67 9.36 5.40
C VAL A 305 -6.01 8.71 5.73
N PHE A 306 -6.12 7.38 5.75
CA PHE A 306 -7.37 6.70 6.07
C PHE A 306 -7.74 6.81 7.56
N ASN A 307 -6.76 6.82 8.48
CA ASN A 307 -7.05 7.13 9.90
C ASN A 307 -7.58 8.55 10.07
N TRP A 308 -7.04 9.52 9.33
CA TRP A 308 -7.61 10.87 9.31
C TRP A 308 -9.01 10.88 8.69
N GLY A 309 -9.25 10.14 7.60
CA GLY A 309 -10.59 10.01 7.00
C GLY A 309 -11.64 9.50 8.00
N VAL A 310 -11.28 8.51 8.83
CA VAL A 310 -12.14 8.02 9.92
C VAL A 310 -12.32 9.09 11.01
N ALA A 311 -11.24 9.73 11.47
CA ALA A 311 -11.31 10.78 12.50
C ALA A 311 -12.15 12.00 12.07
N SER A 312 -12.13 12.32 10.78
CA SER A 312 -12.91 13.40 10.15
C SER A 312 -14.33 12.97 9.74
N LYS A 313 -14.75 11.75 10.08
CA LYS A 313 -16.07 11.16 9.74
C LYS A 313 -16.36 11.06 8.23
N LEU A 314 -15.31 11.08 7.40
CA LEU A 314 -15.39 10.85 5.96
C LEU A 314 -15.43 9.36 5.61
N LEU A 315 -14.95 8.50 6.53
CA LEU A 315 -14.95 7.05 6.41
C LEU A 315 -15.48 6.43 7.72
N THR A 316 -16.18 5.29 7.61
CA THR A 316 -16.61 4.52 8.80
C THR A 316 -15.48 3.68 9.39
N LYS A 317 -14.58 3.15 8.55
CA LYS A 317 -13.45 2.29 8.95
C LYS A 317 -12.23 2.51 8.06
N ASN A 318 -11.05 2.18 8.58
CA ASN A 318 -9.80 2.16 7.81
C ASN A 318 -9.43 0.70 7.47
N PRO A 319 -9.50 0.27 6.20
CA PRO A 319 -9.19 -1.11 5.80
C PRO A 319 -7.70 -1.44 5.95
N PHE A 320 -6.81 -0.44 5.97
CA PHE A 320 -5.38 -0.66 6.11
C PHE A 320 -4.93 -0.94 7.55
N THR A 321 -5.78 -0.77 8.58
CA THR A 321 -5.40 -0.79 10.01
C THR A 321 -4.56 -2.01 10.40
N GLU A 322 -5.07 -3.21 10.15
CA GLU A 322 -4.40 -4.49 10.47
C GLU A 322 -3.48 -4.98 9.34
N VAL A 323 -3.47 -4.29 8.19
CA VAL A 323 -2.63 -4.67 7.05
C VAL A 323 -1.15 -4.55 7.43
N SER A 324 -0.39 -5.57 7.04
CA SER A 324 1.03 -5.71 7.39
C SER A 324 1.88 -6.13 6.18
N VAL A 325 3.18 -5.81 6.26
CA VAL A 325 4.21 -6.19 5.29
C VAL A 325 5.34 -6.88 6.03
N THR A 326 5.56 -8.15 5.73
CA THR A 326 6.73 -8.89 6.21
C THR A 326 7.99 -8.35 5.52
N VAL A 327 8.87 -7.71 6.28
CA VAL A 327 10.18 -7.28 5.78
C VAL A 327 11.24 -8.26 6.29
N PRO A 328 11.97 -8.99 5.42
CA PRO A 328 13.09 -9.81 5.82
C PRO A 328 14.15 -8.97 6.56
N ARG A 329 14.63 -9.48 7.70
CA ARG A 329 15.73 -8.84 8.43
C ARG A 329 16.98 -8.87 7.56
N ARG A 330 17.47 -7.69 7.16
CA ARG A 330 18.78 -7.58 6.50
C ARG A 330 19.89 -7.87 7.51
N SER A 331 20.85 -8.70 7.12
CA SER A 331 22.19 -8.66 7.70
C SER A 331 22.85 -7.33 7.36
N THR A 332 23.53 -6.73 8.32
CA THR A 332 24.42 -5.58 8.10
C THR A 332 25.84 -6.05 8.30
N SER A 333 26.69 -5.94 7.28
CA SER A 333 28.12 -6.26 7.38
C SER A 333 28.96 -5.07 7.86
N ARG A 334 28.49 -3.84 7.68
CA ARG A 334 29.25 -2.65 8.05
C ARG A 334 29.05 -2.30 9.53
N GLU A 335 30.14 -2.27 10.28
CA GLU A 335 30.16 -2.01 11.73
C GLU A 335 29.68 -0.60 12.13
N THR A 336 29.84 0.38 11.24
CA THR A 336 29.56 1.80 11.53
C THR A 336 28.85 2.51 10.39
N LYS A 337 27.96 3.45 10.73
CA LYS A 337 27.31 4.36 9.76
C LYS A 337 28.17 5.59 9.42
N ALA A 338 29.28 5.78 10.13
CA ALA A 338 30.29 6.78 9.80
C ALA A 338 31.11 6.37 8.58
N PHE A 339 31.79 7.35 7.97
CA PHE A 339 32.95 7.07 7.13
C PHE A 339 34.09 6.47 7.96
N LEU A 340 34.84 5.54 7.38
CA LEU A 340 36.13 5.09 7.89
C LEU A 340 37.20 6.16 7.61
N ASP A 341 38.30 6.18 8.38
CA ASP A 341 39.33 7.22 8.25
C ASP A 341 39.94 7.27 6.83
N ALA A 342 40.10 6.13 6.16
CA ALA A 342 40.52 6.05 4.76
C ALA A 342 39.50 6.65 3.79
N GLU A 343 38.19 6.45 4.01
CA GLU A 343 37.12 7.06 3.21
C GLU A 343 37.05 8.58 3.46
N VAL A 344 37.22 9.03 4.70
CA VAL A 344 37.33 10.46 5.06
C VAL A 344 38.48 11.11 4.30
N LYS A 345 39.67 10.51 4.35
CA LYS A 345 40.86 11.01 3.63
C LYS A 345 40.60 11.09 2.13
N VAL A 346 40.17 9.99 1.49
CA VAL A 346 39.84 9.97 0.05
C VAL A 346 38.87 11.09 -0.33
N ILE A 347 37.79 11.30 0.44
CA ILE A 347 36.81 12.35 0.11
C ILE A 347 37.39 13.75 0.33
N LEU A 348 38.06 14.02 1.45
CA LEU A 348 38.53 15.37 1.78
C LEU A 348 39.75 15.79 0.94
N SER A 349 40.69 14.89 0.65
CA SER A 349 41.81 15.17 -0.27
C SER A 349 41.29 15.42 -1.70
N ALA A 350 40.33 14.62 -2.18
CA ALA A 350 39.67 14.85 -3.47
C ALA A 350 38.79 16.11 -3.51
N SER A 351 38.26 16.54 -2.36
CA SER A 351 37.57 17.83 -2.22
C SER A 351 38.57 18.99 -2.30
N LEU A 352 39.69 18.88 -1.59
CA LEU A 352 40.71 19.92 -1.45
C LEU A 352 41.42 20.22 -2.77
N ALA A 353 41.64 19.20 -3.62
CA ALA A 353 42.24 19.32 -4.95
C ALA A 353 41.38 20.07 -5.99
N ILE A 354 40.22 20.62 -5.61
CA ILE A 354 39.33 21.37 -6.51
C ILE A 354 39.59 22.87 -6.32
N GLU A 355 40.39 23.43 -7.23
CA GLU A 355 40.76 24.86 -7.23
C GLU A 355 39.67 25.75 -7.85
N ASP A 356 39.12 25.35 -9.01
CA ASP A 356 38.03 26.07 -9.67
C ASP A 356 36.71 25.91 -8.92
N THR A 357 36.37 26.91 -8.10
CA THR A 357 35.08 27.02 -7.41
C THR A 357 34.09 27.96 -8.11
N THR A 358 34.40 28.48 -9.31
CA THR A 358 33.49 29.37 -10.07
C THR A 358 32.23 28.64 -10.53
N ARG A 359 32.33 27.32 -10.77
CA ARG A 359 31.21 26.44 -11.11
C ARG A 359 30.58 25.90 -9.83
N THR A 360 29.30 26.21 -9.60
CA THR A 360 28.59 25.87 -8.35
C THR A 360 28.61 24.40 -7.94
N PHE A 361 28.75 23.44 -8.87
CA PHE A 361 28.92 22.03 -8.52
C PHE A 361 30.36 21.66 -8.14
N GLU A 362 31.36 22.36 -8.68
CA GLU A 362 32.76 22.21 -8.26
C GLU A 362 32.94 22.80 -6.86
N ALA A 363 32.38 23.99 -6.61
CA ALA A 363 32.24 24.56 -5.27
C ALA A 363 31.53 23.60 -4.29
N ALA A 364 30.46 22.93 -4.74
CA ALA A 364 29.75 21.96 -3.92
C ALA A 364 30.66 20.78 -3.52
N LYS A 365 31.47 20.25 -4.45
CA LYS A 365 32.45 19.19 -4.14
C LYS A 365 33.58 19.70 -3.24
N ARG A 366 34.08 20.92 -3.46
CA ARG A 366 35.17 21.54 -2.68
C ARG A 366 34.76 21.80 -1.22
N TRP A 367 33.54 22.26 -0.97
CA TRP A 367 33.14 22.79 0.33
C TRP A 367 32.12 21.97 1.09
N VAL A 368 31.14 21.33 0.45
CA VAL A 368 30.08 20.62 1.18
C VAL A 368 30.62 19.47 2.04
N PRO A 369 31.56 18.61 1.58
CA PRO A 369 32.15 17.57 2.41
C PRO A 369 32.88 18.15 3.63
N TRP A 370 33.73 19.16 3.43
CA TRP A 370 34.49 19.84 4.47
C TRP A 370 33.59 20.51 5.52
N VAL A 371 32.56 21.25 5.11
CA VAL A 371 31.58 21.86 6.03
C VAL A 371 30.81 20.77 6.77
N CYS A 372 30.38 19.68 6.10
CA CYS A 372 29.70 18.57 6.78
C CYS A 372 30.62 17.84 7.78
N ALA A 373 31.92 17.73 7.50
CA ALA A 373 32.88 17.06 8.35
C ALA A 373 33.12 17.78 9.69
N TYR A 374 33.03 19.12 9.70
CA TYR A 374 33.23 19.97 10.89
C TYR A 374 31.94 20.37 11.62
N THR A 375 30.78 20.27 10.98
CA THR A 375 29.49 20.65 11.58
C THR A 375 28.56 19.47 11.85
N GLY A 376 28.88 18.30 11.29
CA GLY A 376 27.98 17.14 11.24
C GLY A 376 26.61 17.42 10.62
N ALA A 377 26.45 18.53 9.89
CA ALA A 377 25.20 18.91 9.21
C ALA A 377 24.80 17.87 8.15
N ARG A 378 23.52 17.90 7.72
CA ARG A 378 23.07 17.04 6.60
C ARG A 378 23.64 17.65 5.34
N ALA A 379 24.13 16.85 4.39
CA ALA A 379 24.54 17.39 3.09
C ALA A 379 23.41 18.23 2.44
N GLY A 380 22.14 17.84 2.64
CA GLY A 380 20.98 18.64 2.22
C GLY A 380 20.85 20.02 2.89
N GLU A 381 21.21 20.14 4.18
CA GLU A 381 21.22 21.42 4.92
C GLU A 381 22.33 22.36 4.43
N ILE A 382 23.46 21.80 3.97
CA ILE A 382 24.59 22.59 3.43
C ILE A 382 24.41 22.91 1.95
N THR A 383 23.89 22.00 1.12
CA THR A 383 23.65 22.27 -0.32
C THR A 383 22.59 23.35 -0.59
N GLN A 384 21.79 23.72 0.41
CA GLN A 384 20.83 24.83 0.33
C GLN A 384 21.37 26.15 0.88
N LEU A 385 22.59 26.18 1.44
CA LEU A 385 23.17 27.35 2.09
C LEU A 385 23.37 28.50 1.08
N ARG A 386 23.01 29.72 1.52
CA ARG A 386 23.22 30.97 0.80
C ARG A 386 24.34 31.77 1.46
N GLY A 387 24.91 32.75 0.75
CA GLY A 387 25.92 33.65 1.33
C GLY A 387 25.40 34.38 2.57
N VAL A 388 24.15 34.85 2.54
CA VAL A 388 23.49 35.50 3.70
C VAL A 388 23.29 34.59 4.93
N ASP A 389 23.45 33.28 4.78
CA ASP A 389 23.38 32.32 5.88
C ASP A 389 24.74 32.05 6.53
N VAL A 390 25.83 32.57 5.96
CA VAL A 390 27.15 32.60 6.61
C VAL A 390 27.27 33.93 7.35
N ILE A 391 27.36 33.88 8.67
CA ILE A 391 27.27 35.04 9.54
C ILE A 391 28.47 35.14 10.46
N GLU A 392 28.72 36.33 10.98
CA GLU A 392 29.52 36.53 12.17
C GLU A 392 28.60 37.00 13.31
N ARG A 393 28.77 36.42 14.49
CA ARG A 393 28.04 36.82 15.69
C ARG A 393 28.96 36.71 16.88
N ASP A 394 29.04 37.78 17.68
CA ASP A 394 29.84 37.81 18.92
C ASP A 394 31.33 37.43 18.67
N GLY A 395 31.88 37.81 17.51
CA GLY A 395 33.24 37.46 17.04
C GLY A 395 33.40 36.02 16.51
N ILE A 396 32.31 35.25 16.42
CA ILE A 396 32.31 33.85 15.99
C ILE A 396 31.72 33.76 14.58
N HIS A 397 32.51 33.30 13.61
CA HIS A 397 32.01 32.92 12.29
C HIS A 397 31.19 31.64 12.37
N ALA A 398 30.02 31.63 11.74
CA ALA A 398 29.04 30.56 11.86
C ALA A 398 28.16 30.42 10.60
N ILE A 399 27.47 29.28 10.49
CA ILE A 399 26.42 29.05 9.49
C ILE A 399 25.04 28.98 10.16
N ARG A 400 24.06 29.69 9.62
CA ARG A 400 22.66 29.68 10.04
C ARG A 400 21.87 28.71 9.15
N ILE A 401 21.70 27.48 9.63
CA ILE A 401 20.87 26.47 8.96
C ILE A 401 19.41 26.78 9.26
N THR A 402 18.63 27.15 8.25
CA THR A 402 17.36 27.86 8.42
C THR A 402 16.30 27.38 7.41
N PRO A 403 14.99 27.28 7.76
CA PRO A 403 13.96 26.78 6.87
C PRO A 403 13.70 27.68 5.64
N GLU A 404 14.07 28.96 5.70
CA GLU A 404 13.96 29.93 4.59
C GLU A 404 14.93 29.63 3.43
N ALA A 405 15.99 28.86 3.68
CA ALA A 405 16.90 28.37 2.64
C ALA A 405 16.38 27.07 1.99
N GLY A 406 15.51 26.32 2.69
CA GLY A 406 14.98 25.04 2.24
C GLY A 406 14.71 24.08 3.41
N THR A 407 14.16 22.90 3.12
CA THR A 407 13.59 21.98 4.12
C THR A 407 14.55 21.55 5.24
N VAL A 408 14.38 22.11 6.44
CA VAL A 408 15.00 21.63 7.69
C VAL A 408 14.04 20.67 8.39
N LYS A 409 14.47 19.44 8.72
CA LYS A 409 13.59 18.37 9.24
C LYS A 409 12.88 18.74 10.56
N THR A 410 13.53 19.54 11.42
CA THR A 410 12.97 20.00 12.69
C THR A 410 12.10 21.25 12.56
N GLY A 411 12.04 21.90 11.39
CA GLY A 411 11.38 23.20 11.21
C GLY A 411 12.09 24.40 11.86
N HIS A 412 13.01 24.17 12.81
CA HIS A 412 13.69 25.22 13.56
C HIS A 412 15.05 25.59 12.95
N ALA A 413 15.34 26.89 12.92
CA ALA A 413 16.65 27.42 12.57
C ALA A 413 17.69 27.12 13.68
N ARG A 414 18.96 26.94 13.30
CA ARG A 414 20.09 26.83 14.24
C ARG A 414 21.33 27.50 13.68
N VAL A 415 22.14 28.07 14.57
CA VAL A 415 23.45 28.65 14.23
C VAL A 415 24.54 27.68 14.68
N VAL A 416 25.44 27.33 13.77
CA VAL A 416 26.52 26.36 14.01
C VAL A 416 27.87 27.05 13.75
N PRO A 417 28.81 27.07 14.72
CA PRO A 417 30.10 27.73 14.53
C PRO A 417 30.94 27.01 13.47
N LEU A 418 31.77 27.77 12.76
CA LEU A 418 32.74 27.26 11.80
C LEU A 418 34.05 26.92 12.51
N HIS A 419 34.60 25.74 12.22
CA HIS A 419 35.91 25.33 12.72
C HIS A 419 37.03 26.13 12.06
N GLU A 420 38.07 26.46 12.82
CA GLU A 420 39.18 27.32 12.36
C GLU A 420 39.86 26.82 11.08
N HIS A 421 39.93 25.49 10.88
CA HIS A 421 40.51 24.90 9.67
C HIS A 421 39.72 25.22 8.40
N LEU A 422 38.39 25.40 8.49
CA LEU A 422 37.59 25.87 7.34
C LEU A 422 37.91 27.33 6.98
N LEU A 423 38.17 28.15 8.01
CA LEU A 423 38.54 29.55 7.83
C LEU A 423 39.93 29.64 7.18
N ALA A 424 40.90 28.89 7.71
CA ALA A 424 42.27 28.80 7.17
C ALA A 424 42.33 28.26 5.72
N GLN A 425 41.34 27.47 5.30
CA GLN A 425 41.21 26.98 3.93
C GLN A 425 40.64 28.00 2.94
N GLY A 426 40.14 29.15 3.40
CA GLY A 426 39.57 30.19 2.53
C GLY A 426 38.04 30.13 2.35
N PHE A 427 37.28 29.51 3.27
CA PHE A 427 35.83 29.37 3.11
C PHE A 427 35.09 30.71 3.08
N LEU A 428 35.52 31.69 3.89
CA LEU A 428 34.87 33.01 3.93
C LEU A 428 35.13 33.81 2.64
N GLU A 429 36.30 33.64 2.03
CA GLU A 429 36.72 34.24 0.78
C GLU A 429 35.86 33.70 -0.38
N PHE A 430 35.66 32.37 -0.43
CA PHE A 430 34.73 31.73 -1.36
C PHE A 430 33.29 32.24 -1.20
N VAL A 431 32.80 32.35 0.05
CA VAL A 431 31.45 32.85 0.34
C VAL A 431 31.30 34.31 -0.12
N ARG A 432 32.24 35.19 0.23
CA ARG A 432 32.22 36.61 -0.21
C ARG A 432 32.26 36.72 -1.73
N GLY A 433 33.06 35.90 -2.41
CA GLY A 433 33.13 35.84 -3.88
C GLY A 433 31.86 35.29 -4.55
N SER A 434 31.03 34.52 -3.83
CA SER A 434 29.76 33.97 -4.32
C SER A 434 28.57 34.93 -4.16
N GLY A 435 28.72 35.99 -3.37
CA GLY A 435 27.65 36.94 -3.06
C GLY A 435 26.57 36.37 -2.12
N GLU A 436 25.43 37.06 -2.04
CA GLU A 436 24.37 36.76 -1.07
C GLU A 436 23.53 35.50 -1.38
N GLY A 437 23.50 35.06 -2.65
CA GLY A 437 22.66 33.98 -3.14
C GLY A 437 23.14 32.56 -2.77
N PRO A 438 22.51 31.52 -3.34
CA PRO A 438 22.88 30.12 -3.15
C PRO A 438 24.32 29.79 -3.57
N LEU A 439 25.07 29.15 -2.67
CA LEU A 439 26.50 28.86 -2.87
C LEU A 439 26.77 27.66 -3.79
N PHE A 440 25.81 26.72 -3.90
CA PHE A 440 26.04 25.37 -4.46
C PHE A 440 25.07 24.96 -5.57
N TYR A 441 24.30 25.90 -6.10
CA TYR A 441 23.51 25.74 -7.31
C TYR A 441 23.20 27.10 -7.92
N ASN A 442 23.14 27.17 -9.26
CA ASN A 442 22.75 28.40 -9.92
C ASN A 442 21.28 28.70 -9.64
N GLU A 443 20.96 29.95 -9.30
CA GLU A 443 19.59 30.44 -9.36
C GLU A 443 19.03 30.36 -10.79
N GLY A 444 17.71 30.29 -10.87
CA GLY A 444 17.00 30.19 -12.14
C GLY A 444 15.74 29.37 -11.94
N ARG A 445 14.69 29.73 -12.67
CA ARG A 445 13.42 29.00 -12.61
C ARG A 445 13.69 27.52 -12.85
N ASP A 446 13.20 26.67 -11.96
CA ASP A 446 13.06 25.27 -12.30
C ASP A 446 12.12 25.22 -13.51
N LYS A 447 12.62 24.72 -14.64
CA LYS A 447 11.77 24.31 -15.74
C LYS A 447 10.91 23.20 -15.17
N ARG A 448 9.69 23.54 -14.71
CA ARG A 448 8.64 22.56 -14.47
C ARG A 448 8.49 21.82 -15.79
N GLY A 449 9.02 20.61 -15.86
CA GLY A 449 8.61 19.66 -16.88
C GLY A 449 7.11 19.45 -16.77
N LYS A 450 6.51 18.72 -17.74
CA LYS A 450 5.14 18.23 -17.59
C LYS A 450 4.97 17.68 -16.17
N ASP A 451 3.88 18.06 -15.51
CA ASP A 451 3.60 17.74 -14.10
C ASP A 451 3.31 16.24 -13.96
N ASP A 452 4.39 15.46 -14.03
CA ASP A 452 4.38 14.03 -13.75
C ASP A 452 4.07 13.87 -12.26
N LEU A 453 2.82 13.52 -12.00
CA LEU A 453 2.29 13.27 -10.67
C LEU A 453 3.08 12.19 -9.92
N THR A 454 3.86 11.36 -10.61
CA THR A 454 4.70 10.31 -10.01
C THR A 454 6.18 10.71 -9.87
N ASN A 455 6.64 11.76 -10.55
CA ASN A 455 8.04 12.19 -10.57
C ASN A 455 8.20 13.74 -10.58
N PRO A 456 7.78 14.44 -9.52
CA PRO A 456 7.84 15.90 -9.45
C PRO A 456 9.28 16.43 -9.47
N SER A 457 9.47 17.62 -10.06
CA SER A 457 10.80 18.25 -10.16
C SER A 457 11.37 18.60 -8.79
N LYS A 458 12.38 17.83 -8.36
CA LYS A 458 13.15 18.10 -7.14
C LYS A 458 13.81 19.49 -7.16
N PRO A 459 13.85 20.23 -6.04
CA PRO A 459 14.61 21.47 -5.92
C PRO A 459 16.10 21.30 -6.25
N ARG A 460 16.75 22.39 -6.70
CA ARG A 460 18.16 22.35 -7.16
C ARG A 460 19.14 21.86 -6.09
N TYR A 461 19.00 22.30 -4.84
CA TYR A 461 19.82 21.79 -3.72
C TYR A 461 19.66 20.27 -3.51
N VAL A 462 18.45 19.72 -3.72
CA VAL A 462 18.18 18.27 -3.66
C VAL A 462 18.88 17.53 -4.80
N LYS A 463 18.97 18.14 -6.00
CA LYS A 463 19.75 17.61 -7.13
C LYS A 463 21.26 17.69 -6.86
N THR A 464 21.75 18.79 -6.28
CA THR A 464 23.17 18.96 -5.88
C THR A 464 23.59 17.89 -4.86
N ARG A 465 22.83 17.66 -3.78
CA ARG A 465 23.19 16.62 -2.78
C ARG A 465 23.21 15.21 -3.39
N GLU A 466 22.33 14.92 -4.36
CA GLU A 466 22.25 13.61 -5.01
C GLU A 466 23.46 13.38 -5.93
N ARG A 467 23.86 14.42 -6.68
CA ARG A 467 25.11 14.43 -7.46
C ARG A 467 26.36 14.32 -6.57
N LEU A 468 26.38 14.96 -5.39
CA LEU A 468 27.48 14.81 -4.43
C LEU A 468 27.62 13.39 -3.90
N ALA A 469 26.50 12.72 -3.57
CA ALA A 469 26.56 11.31 -3.17
C ALA A 469 27.10 10.42 -4.31
N ALA A 470 26.67 10.65 -5.55
CA ALA A 470 27.20 9.93 -6.71
C ALA A 470 28.70 10.20 -6.94
N TRP A 471 29.15 11.45 -6.75
CA TRP A 471 30.58 11.78 -6.80
C TRP A 471 31.38 11.06 -5.71
N VAL A 472 30.92 11.04 -4.46
CA VAL A 472 31.58 10.25 -3.39
C VAL A 472 31.66 8.76 -3.75
N ARG A 473 30.64 8.18 -4.39
CA ARG A 473 30.72 6.80 -4.91
C ARG A 473 31.79 6.65 -5.99
N SER A 474 31.93 7.63 -6.89
CA SER A 474 32.97 7.61 -7.95
C SER A 474 34.41 7.71 -7.44
N LEU A 475 34.61 8.17 -6.20
CA LEU A 475 35.91 8.15 -5.52
C LEU A 475 36.30 6.77 -4.93
N GLY A 476 35.49 5.72 -5.15
CA GLY A 476 35.73 4.38 -4.62
C GLY A 476 35.06 4.09 -3.28
N VAL A 477 34.35 5.05 -2.67
CA VAL A 477 33.58 4.84 -1.43
C VAL A 477 32.24 4.16 -1.77
N THR A 478 32.28 2.88 -2.13
CA THR A 478 31.19 2.14 -2.80
C THR A 478 30.30 1.29 -1.89
N ASP A 479 30.65 1.12 -0.61
CA ASP A 479 29.89 0.32 0.38
C ASP A 479 28.37 0.56 0.33
N PRO A 480 27.52 -0.44 0.04
CA PRO A 480 26.09 -0.25 -0.19
C PRO A 480 25.28 0.06 1.09
N GLU A 481 25.81 -0.25 2.28
CA GLU A 481 25.16 0.04 3.56
C GLU A 481 25.40 1.50 3.99
N LEU A 482 26.52 2.07 3.57
CA LEU A 482 26.89 3.46 3.80
C LEU A 482 26.00 4.44 3.00
N ARG A 483 25.59 5.54 3.65
CA ARG A 483 24.87 6.66 3.00
C ARG A 483 25.72 7.93 3.03
N PRO A 484 26.46 8.28 1.95
CA PRO A 484 27.42 9.39 1.95
C PRO A 484 26.89 10.71 2.52
N ASN A 485 25.67 11.11 2.12
CA ASN A 485 25.02 12.35 2.58
C ASN A 485 24.61 12.39 4.07
N HIS A 486 24.72 11.26 4.78
CA HIS A 486 24.42 11.15 6.21
C HIS A 486 25.62 10.70 7.04
N ALA A 487 26.57 9.97 6.44
CA ALA A 487 27.75 9.43 7.08
C ALA A 487 28.60 10.50 7.78
N TRP A 488 28.74 11.69 7.19
CA TRP A 488 29.43 12.83 7.83
C TRP A 488 28.89 13.19 9.23
N ARG A 489 27.58 13.07 9.48
CA ARG A 489 27.01 13.31 10.81
C ARG A 489 27.43 12.25 11.82
N HIS A 490 27.54 10.99 11.39
CA HIS A 490 28.01 9.89 12.23
C HIS A 490 29.52 10.01 12.48
N THR A 491 30.32 10.36 11.47
CA THR A 491 31.75 10.66 11.60
C THR A 491 31.98 11.81 12.57
N PHE A 492 31.30 12.95 12.39
CA PHE A 492 31.38 14.09 13.31
C PHE A 492 31.03 13.68 14.75
N LYS A 493 29.92 12.94 14.95
CA LYS A 493 29.51 12.48 16.29
C LYS A 493 30.55 11.55 16.94
N GLN A 494 31.14 10.63 16.19
CA GLN A 494 32.18 9.72 16.71
C GLN A 494 33.47 10.46 17.06
N ILE A 495 33.91 11.43 16.26
CA ILE A 495 35.09 12.24 16.56
C ILE A 495 34.82 13.17 17.74
N ALA A 496 33.66 13.84 17.78
CA ALA A 496 33.25 14.71 18.87
C ALA A 496 33.24 13.97 20.22
N ASP A 497 32.70 12.76 20.26
CA ASP A 497 32.69 11.89 21.45
C ASP A 497 34.11 11.50 21.89
N ARG A 498 34.96 11.00 20.97
CA ARG A 498 36.39 10.68 21.23
C ARG A 498 37.18 11.88 21.76
N CYS A 499 36.88 13.08 21.26
CA CYS A 499 37.51 14.34 21.69
C CYS A 499 36.85 14.93 22.96
N GLY A 500 35.84 14.27 23.54
CA GLY A 500 35.17 14.63 24.79
C GLY A 500 34.24 15.85 24.69
N ILE A 501 33.70 16.13 23.51
CA ILE A 501 32.61 17.07 23.30
C ILE A 501 31.30 16.39 23.72
N SER A 502 30.68 16.89 24.80
CA SER A 502 29.47 16.28 25.37
C SER A 502 28.35 16.04 24.35
N GLU A 503 27.52 15.02 24.59
CA GLU A 503 26.35 14.69 23.75
C GLU A 503 25.46 15.93 23.53
N ARG A 504 25.15 16.69 24.59
CA ARG A 504 24.38 17.95 24.56
C ARG A 504 24.93 18.97 23.56
N VAL A 505 26.24 19.20 23.55
CA VAL A 505 26.88 20.18 22.66
C VAL A 505 26.94 19.68 21.23
N SER A 506 27.30 18.42 21.02
CA SER A 506 27.32 17.82 19.69
C SER A 506 25.90 17.63 19.10
N ASP A 507 24.86 17.47 19.92
CA ASP A 507 23.45 17.48 19.49
C ASP A 507 22.98 18.85 19.03
N ALA A 508 23.33 19.93 19.75
CA ALA A 508 23.02 21.30 19.35
C ALA A 508 23.66 21.64 17.99
N ILE A 509 24.96 21.36 17.83
CA ILE A 509 25.69 21.52 16.55
C ILE A 509 25.00 20.74 15.42
N THR A 510 24.72 19.46 15.65
CA THR A 510 24.13 18.58 14.62
C THR A 510 22.62 18.72 14.45
N GLY A 511 21.94 19.54 15.25
CA GLY A 511 20.48 19.74 15.19
C GLY A 511 19.67 18.46 15.42
N HIS A 512 19.96 17.74 16.52
CA HIS A 512 19.07 16.70 17.03
C HIS A 512 18.05 17.33 17.99
N ALA A 513 16.78 16.89 17.89
CA ALA A 513 15.75 17.30 18.81
C ALA A 513 15.94 16.60 20.17
N PRO A 514 15.81 17.30 21.30
CA PRO A 514 15.82 16.69 22.62
C PRO A 514 14.75 15.60 22.75
N THR A 515 15.10 14.47 23.37
CA THR A 515 14.17 13.35 23.61
C THR A 515 13.31 13.55 24.86
N THR A 516 13.63 14.53 25.71
CA THR A 516 12.90 14.87 26.93
C THR A 516 12.97 16.37 27.19
N VAL A 517 11.93 16.94 27.82
CA VAL A 517 11.86 18.35 28.23
C VAL A 517 13.05 18.75 29.13
N GLY A 518 13.51 17.83 29.99
CA GLY A 518 14.70 18.05 30.83
C GLY A 518 16.00 18.29 30.05
N ARG A 519 16.09 17.82 28.79
CA ARG A 519 17.24 18.08 27.89
C ARG A 519 17.09 19.38 27.08
N GLU A 520 15.96 20.09 27.17
CA GLU A 520 15.78 21.41 26.55
C GLU A 520 16.39 22.53 27.41
N TYR A 521 16.38 22.37 28.73
CA TYR A 521 16.99 23.31 29.66
C TYR A 521 18.52 23.34 29.51
N GLY A 522 19.09 24.55 29.46
CA GLY A 522 20.54 24.73 29.31
C GLY A 522 21.05 24.36 27.92
N ALA A 523 20.31 24.72 26.85
CA ALA A 523 20.80 24.61 25.48
C ALA A 523 22.18 25.34 25.32
N PRO A 524 23.18 24.71 24.69
CA PRO A 524 24.49 25.33 24.45
C PRO A 524 24.39 26.65 23.68
N THR A 525 25.12 27.67 24.12
CA THR A 525 25.28 28.93 23.38
C THR A 525 26.19 28.74 22.16
N LEU A 526 26.22 29.73 21.26
CA LEU A 526 27.17 29.74 20.14
C LEU A 526 28.63 29.69 20.64
N GLY A 527 28.93 30.40 21.73
CA GLY A 527 30.24 30.37 22.38
C GLY A 527 30.59 28.99 22.97
N ASP A 528 29.65 28.32 23.63
CA ASP A 528 29.85 26.95 24.13
C ASP A 528 30.17 25.96 22.99
N MET A 529 29.45 26.08 21.87
CA MET A 529 29.68 25.25 20.69
C MET A 529 31.02 25.56 20.03
N ALA A 530 31.41 26.84 19.91
CA ALA A 530 32.68 27.24 19.31
C ALA A 530 33.87 26.75 20.15
N LYS A 531 33.83 26.99 21.46
CA LYS A 531 34.83 26.52 22.42
C LYS A 531 34.94 25.00 22.47
N ALA A 532 33.84 24.28 22.26
CA ALA A 532 33.89 22.84 22.14
C ALA A 532 34.52 22.37 20.81
N LEU A 533 34.30 23.08 19.70
CA LEU A 533 34.93 22.77 18.42
C LEU A 533 36.45 22.98 18.40
N GLU A 534 37.01 23.81 19.29
CA GLU A 534 38.48 23.90 19.48
C GLU A 534 39.13 22.55 19.82
N ARG A 535 38.37 21.62 20.41
CA ARG A 535 38.82 20.24 20.73
C ARG A 535 38.68 19.28 19.55
N PHE A 536 38.01 19.69 18.47
CA PHE A 536 37.82 18.88 17.28
C PHE A 536 39.09 18.96 16.40
N PRO A 537 39.67 17.84 15.97
CA PRO A 537 40.96 17.83 15.29
C PRO A 537 40.91 18.44 13.89
N ARG A 538 42.04 18.97 13.44
CA ARG A 538 42.27 19.20 12.00
C ARG A 538 42.27 17.87 11.27
N TYR A 539 41.61 17.78 10.12
CA TYR A 539 41.73 16.62 9.23
C TYR A 539 43.06 16.69 8.48
N GLU A 540 43.80 15.58 8.49
CA GLU A 540 44.98 15.37 7.65
C GLU A 540 44.55 14.78 6.31
N THR A 541 44.90 15.45 5.20
CA THR A 541 44.47 15.09 3.83
C THR A 541 45.64 14.84 2.90
#